data_AF-A0A7X8LNC1-F1
#
_entry.id   AF-A0A7X8LNC1-F1
#
_cell.length_a   1.000
_cell.length_b   1.000
_cell.length_c   1.000
_cell.angle_alpha   90.00
_cell.angle_beta   90.00
_cell.angle_gamma   90.00
#
_symmetry.space_group_name_H-M   'P 1'
#
loop_
_entity.id
_entity.type
_entity.pdbx_description
1 polymer ?
#
loop_
_entity_poly.entity_id
_entity_poly.type
_entity_poly.pdbx_seq_one_letter_code
_entity_poly.pdbx_strand_id
1 'polypeptide(L)' 'MPHSNYLYQTRDIKFQIKEWLDMNKLLSCDGYKDYYSVDDFDSILDVNHKICRDVLCPANADADEIGV' A
#
# COMPACT_ATOMS: atom_id res chain seq x y z
N MET A 1 -18.16 -1.54 12.75
CA MET A 1 -17.48 -2.77 13.21
C MET A 1 -16.04 -2.76 12.68
N PRO A 2 -15.12 -3.63 13.12
CA PRO A 2 -13.75 -3.66 12.58
C PRO A 2 -13.69 -3.78 11.05
N HIS A 3 -14.69 -4.42 10.43
CA HIS A 3 -14.80 -4.60 8.98
C HIS A 3 -15.09 -3.31 8.19
N SER A 4 -15.54 -2.23 8.84
CA SER A 4 -15.98 -0.97 8.19
C SER A 4 -15.03 0.20 8.43
N ASN A 5 -13.87 -0.05 9.06
CA ASN A 5 -12.86 0.95 9.32
C ASN A 5 -11.48 0.46 8.87
N TYR A 6 -10.96 1.01 7.78
CA TYR A 6 -9.68 0.62 7.23
C TYR A 6 -8.53 1.25 8.03
N LEU A 7 -7.86 0.43 8.85
CA LEU A 7 -6.67 0.81 9.60
C LEU A 7 -5.43 0.34 8.86
N TYR A 8 -4.65 1.29 8.33
CA TYR A 8 -3.45 0.99 7.56
C TYR A 8 -2.31 1.92 7.99
N GLN A 9 -1.21 1.33 8.45
CA GLN A 9 -0.06 2.08 8.96
C GLN A 9 0.95 2.36 7.85
N THR A 10 0.64 3.36 7.01
CA THR A 10 1.54 3.79 5.92
C THR A 10 2.93 4.18 6.41
N ARG A 11 3.05 4.77 7.61
CA ARG A 11 4.33 5.17 8.19
C ARG A 11 5.30 4.00 8.38
N ASP A 12 4.82 2.89 8.95
CA ASP A 12 5.68 1.73 9.23
C ASP A 12 6.16 1.08 7.92
N ILE A 13 5.29 1.02 6.92
CA ILE A 13 5.65 0.54 5.58
C ILE A 13 6.67 1.45 4.91
N LYS A 14 6.49 2.78 5.02
CA LYS A 14 7.49 3.75 4.51
C LYS A 14 8.83 3.60 5.23
N PHE A 15 8.83 3.39 6.55
CA PHE A 15 10.06 3.11 7.29
C PHE A 15 10.75 1.84 6.79
N GLN A 16 10.00 0.75 6.63
CA GLN A 16 10.55 -0.51 6.13
C GLN A 16 11.18 -0.34 4.74
N ILE A 17 10.48 0.33 3.82
CA ILE A 17 10.94 0.49 2.44
C ILE A 17 12.07 1.52 2.35
N LYS A 18 11.95 2.68 2.99
CA LYS A 18 12.87 3.81 2.76
C LYS A 18 14.07 3.82 3.69
N GLU A 19 13.96 3.21 4.87
CA GLU A 19 14.97 3.34 5.94
C GLU A 19 15.58 2.00 6.35
N TRP A 20 14.79 0.93 6.39
CA TRP A 20 15.26 -0.37 6.85
C TRP A 20 15.86 -1.23 5.72
N LEU A 21 15.19 -1.29 4.57
CA LEU A 21 15.61 -2.09 3.43
C LEU A 21 16.58 -1.31 2.55
N ASP A 22 17.62 -2.00 2.05
CA ASP A 22 18.52 -1.45 1.04
C ASP A 22 17.85 -1.48 -0.35
N MET A 23 16.89 -0.58 -0.54
CA MET A 23 16.13 -0.48 -1.78
C MET A 23 17.00 -0.01 -2.94
N ASN A 24 18.07 0.74 -2.70
CA ASN A 24 19.00 1.12 -3.76
C ASN A 24 19.65 -0.10 -4.40
N LYS A 25 20.04 -1.09 -3.59
CA LYS A 25 20.53 -2.37 -4.11
C LYS A 25 19.46 -3.12 -4.90
N LEU A 26 18.23 -3.22 -4.38
CA LEU A 26 17.14 -3.93 -5.08
C LEU A 26 16.80 -3.27 -6.43
N LEU A 27 16.64 -1.95 -6.44
CA LEU A 27 16.28 -1.18 -7.62
C LEU A 27 17.44 -1.05 -8.62
N SER A 28 18.66 -1.45 -8.25
CA SER A 28 19.79 -1.57 -9.19
C SER A 28 19.73 -2.81 -10.08
N CYS A 29 18.89 -3.80 -9.75
CA CYS A 29 18.76 -5.03 -10.53
C CYS A 29 18.08 -4.77 -11.89
N ASP A 30 18.48 -5.50 -12.93
CA ASP A 30 18.04 -5.29 -14.33
C ASP A 30 16.51 -5.26 -14.54
N GLY A 31 15.75 -5.95 -13.68
CA GLY A 31 14.28 -5.95 -13.77
C GLY A 31 13.59 -4.67 -13.26
N TYR A 32 14.30 -3.84 -12.50
CA TYR A 32 13.73 -2.65 -11.84
C TYR A 32 14.48 -1.37 -12.18
N LYS A 33 15.77 -1.51 -12.52
CA LYS A 33 16.65 -0.43 -12.91
C LYS A 33 16.02 0.38 -14.03
N ASP A 34 16.14 1.70 -13.94
CA ASP A 34 15.62 2.69 -14.89
C ASP A 34 14.06 2.79 -14.96
N TYR A 35 13.32 1.90 -14.29
CA TYR A 35 11.84 1.93 -14.24
C TYR A 35 11.29 2.46 -12.91
N TYR A 36 11.97 2.16 -11.80
CA TYR A 36 11.50 2.48 -10.46
C TYR A 36 12.58 3.15 -9.63
N SER A 37 12.16 4.12 -8.84
CA SER A 37 12.92 4.79 -7.79
C SER A 37 12.27 4.57 -6.43
N VAL A 38 13.03 4.79 -5.35
CA VAL A 38 12.50 4.72 -3.97
C VAL A 38 11.37 5.72 -3.75
N ASP A 39 11.36 6.85 -4.46
CA ASP A 39 10.36 7.90 -4.28
C ASP A 39 9.01 7.56 -4.92
N ASP A 40 9.00 6.70 -5.94
CA ASP A 40 7.75 6.23 -6.58
C ASP A 40 6.85 5.48 -5.59
N PHE A 41 7.43 4.86 -4.56
CA PHE A 41 6.69 4.12 -3.53
C PHE A 41 5.74 5.00 -2.72
N ASP A 42 6.00 6.31 -2.59
CA ASP A 42 5.05 7.20 -1.90
C ASP A 42 3.74 7.28 -2.67
N SER A 43 3.81 7.51 -3.98
CA SER A 43 2.63 7.62 -4.84
C SER A 43 1.88 6.29 -4.92
N ILE A 44 2.60 5.17 -5.02
CA ILE A 44 2.01 3.82 -5.03
C ILE A 44 1.26 3.56 -3.71
N LEU A 45 1.88 3.87 -2.57
CA LEU A 45 1.29 3.62 -1.26
C LEU A 45 0.07 4.52 -1.01
N ASP A 46 0.11 5.78 -1.45
CA ASP A 46 -1.01 6.72 -1.28
C ASP A 46 -2.23 6.29 -2.12
N VAL A 47 -2.02 5.88 -3.37
CA VAL A 47 -3.10 5.35 -4.23
C VAL A 47 -3.67 4.05 -3.65
N ASN A 48 -2.80 3.13 -3.23
CA ASN A 48 -3.22 1.88 -2.60
C ASN A 48 -4.06 2.15 -1.34
N HIS A 49 -3.57 3.01 -0.44
CA HIS A 49 -4.28 3.36 0.78
C HIS A 49 -5.67 3.96 0.48
N LYS A 50 -5.75 4.87 -0.50
CA LYS A 50 -7.01 5.49 -0.90
C LYS A 50 -8.01 4.45 -1.42
N ILE A 51 -7.61 3.57 -2.34
CA ILE A 51 -8.50 2.55 -2.91
C ILE A 51 -8.98 1.58 -1.82
N CYS A 52 -8.08 1.13 -0.96
CA CYS A 52 -8.44 0.21 0.11
C CYS A 52 -9.43 0.84 1.10
N ARG A 53 -9.22 2.11 1.46
CA ARG A 53 -10.11 2.84 2.38
C ARG A 53 -11.46 3.17 1.75
N ASP A 54 -11.46 3.68 0.53
CA ASP A 54 -12.66 4.32 -0.07
C ASP A 54 -13.51 3.35 -0.89
N VAL A 55 -12.95 2.22 -1.34
CA VAL A 55 -13.63 1.27 -2.23
C VAL A 55 -13.71 -0.11 -1.58
N LEU A 56 -12.57 -0.69 -1.21
CA LEU A 56 -12.54 -2.08 -0.76
C LEU A 56 -13.16 -2.26 0.63
N CYS A 57 -12.88 -1.36 1.56
CA CYS A 57 -13.42 -1.45 2.92
C CYS A 57 -14.95 -1.29 2.96
N PRO A 58 -15.57 -0.32 2.24
CA PRO A 58 -17.03 -0.27 2.11
C PRO A 58 -17.61 -1.52 1.46
N ALA A 59 -17.03 -1.98 0.35
CA ALA A 59 -17.51 -3.19 -0.33
C ALA A 59 -17.43 -4.44 0.58
N ASN A 60 -16.42 -4.53 1.45
CA ASN A 60 -16.31 -5.60 2.43
C ASN A 60 -17.39 -5.52 3.52
N ALA A 61 -17.76 -4.32 3.97
CA ALA A 61 -18.87 -4.14 4.91
C ALA A 61 -20.20 -4.54 4.24
N ASP A 62 -20.45 -4.08 3.02
CA ASP A 62 -21.66 -4.44 2.25
C ASP A 62 -21.76 -5.96 2.04
N ALA A 63 -20.64 -6.62 1.72
CA ALA A 63 -20.59 -8.07 1.52
C ALA A 63 -20.88 -8.85 2.80
N ASP A 64 -20.40 -8.40 3.97
CA ASP A 64 -20.62 -9.04 5.27
C ASP A 64 -22.07 -8.84 5.77
N GLU A 65 -22.66 -7.67 5.53
CA GLU A 65 -24.01 -7.32 6.00
C GLU A 65 -25.13 -7.84 5.09
N ILE A 66 -24.99 -7.67 3.78
CA ILE A 66 -26.03 -8.05 2.81
C ILE A 66 -25.95 -9.55 2.53
N GLY A 67 -24.73 -10.08 2.45
CA GLY A 67 -24.45 -11.44 1.99
C GLY A 67 -24.74 -11.62 0.50
N VAL A 68 -23.87 -12.35 -0.20
CA VAL A 68 -24.25 -13.03 -1.44
C VAL A 68 -24.41 -14.52 -1.13
#